data_AF-A0A4R4S0C5-F1
#
_entry.id   AF-A0A4R4S0C5-F1
#
_cell.length_a   1.000
_cell.length_b   1.000
_cell.length_c   1.000
_cell.angle_alpha   90.00
_cell.angle_beta   90.00
_cell.angle_gamma   90.00
#
_symmetry.space_group_name_H-M   'P 1'
#
loop_
_entity.id
_entity.type
_entity.pdbx_description
1 polymer ?
#
loop_
_entity_poly.entity_id
_entity_poly.type
_entity_poly.pdbx_seq_one_letter_code
_entity_poly.pdbx_strand_id
1 'polypeptide(L)'
;MINHTVMFRFRPDAPSEAVESILAELRTFPKRYPAMREFSLGPNISTRDSTFTHAFSVRFASEADLLAYVTSDSHERFVRERWRPVVEAHHITSHEAPDKAGRPRGPYGMEYARIEVPDMARTIEFLQYHVGLQLEQHTDEYAYLRTDIEHHSIELISAPQHATGQTVAIGYSVENDEALADLRKRVTDAGHEILALQDRQKGLCADGFAVRDPNGLVVELFTGFLEYAEPPVTELRPVDLVHPFIATTEYEESLKFYTEVLGFLPSDEIVGSTTFLRCEDRYHHSLALQNNKEHFVAHLCFATKSLDHVMRFRARALYKGEPIASDLVNHSASTSIAFYMHEPLHGPRYELCDAHRVFTPEEHETHVARRMPPDPRNIDVWRPASDDWGRF
;
A
#
# COMPACT_ATOMS: atom_id res chain seq x y z
N MET A 1 20.63 -12.37 9.19
CA MET A 1 19.79 -13.58 9.36
C MET A 1 20.68 -14.80 9.48
N ILE A 2 20.27 -15.82 10.24
CA ILE A 2 20.95 -17.13 10.26
C ILE A 2 20.19 -18.09 9.35
N ASN A 3 20.89 -18.71 8.40
CA ASN A 3 20.34 -19.81 7.60
C ASN A 3 20.79 -21.14 8.20
N HIS A 4 19.83 -21.97 8.59
CA HIS A 4 20.04 -23.28 9.19
C HIS A 4 19.48 -24.37 8.27
N THR A 5 20.36 -25.25 7.79
CA THR A 5 20.03 -26.31 6.85
C THR A 5 20.42 -27.66 7.43
N VAL A 6 19.51 -28.63 7.34
CA VAL A 6 19.76 -30.02 7.72
C VAL A 6 19.50 -30.93 6.54
N MET A 7 20.52 -31.64 6.10
CA MET A 7 20.44 -32.68 5.08
C MET A 7 20.49 -34.03 5.78
N PHE A 8 19.63 -34.98 5.42
CA PHE A 8 19.53 -36.25 6.14
C PHE A 8 19.08 -37.43 5.28
N ARG A 9 19.44 -38.62 5.76
CA ARG A 9 19.07 -39.91 5.18
C ARG A 9 18.45 -40.81 6.24
N PHE A 10 17.28 -41.37 5.93
CA PHE A 10 16.66 -42.40 6.75
C PHE A 10 17.42 -43.72 6.63
N ARG A 11 17.37 -44.55 7.67
CA ARG A 11 17.96 -45.89 7.61
C ARG A 11 17.30 -46.72 6.50
N PRO A 12 18.06 -47.59 5.80
CA PRO A 12 17.50 -48.42 4.73
C PRO A 12 16.36 -49.33 5.17
N ASP A 13 16.33 -49.71 6.45
CA ASP A 13 15.33 -50.56 7.11
C ASP A 13 14.26 -49.77 7.88
N ALA A 14 14.25 -48.43 7.78
CA ALA A 14 13.23 -47.61 8.44
C ALA A 14 11.84 -47.88 7.83
N PRO A 15 10.82 -48.23 8.65
CA PRO A 15 9.47 -48.43 8.15
C PRO A 15 8.91 -47.15 7.50
N SER A 16 8.23 -47.28 6.35
CA SER A 16 7.68 -46.13 5.62
C SER A 16 6.73 -45.28 6.46
N GLU A 17 5.95 -45.90 7.36
CA GLU A 17 5.08 -45.19 8.29
C GLU A 17 5.88 -44.32 9.28
N ALA A 18 7.03 -44.81 9.75
CA ALA A 18 7.90 -44.07 10.65
C ALA A 18 8.53 -42.87 9.92
N VAL A 19 8.94 -43.05 8.67
CA VAL A 19 9.45 -41.98 7.80
C VAL A 19 8.40 -40.88 7.61
N GLU A 20 7.19 -41.23 7.18
CA GLU A 20 6.10 -40.27 6.97
C GLU A 20 5.72 -39.55 8.26
N SER A 21 5.71 -40.27 9.39
CA SER A 21 5.42 -39.67 10.70
C SER A 21 6.45 -38.61 11.10
N ILE A 22 7.75 -38.83 10.83
CA ILE A 22 8.79 -37.83 11.07
C ILE A 22 8.61 -36.61 10.16
N LEU A 23 8.37 -36.83 8.87
CA LEU A 23 8.19 -35.74 7.92
C LEU A 23 6.94 -34.90 8.28
N ALA A 24 5.85 -35.54 8.68
CA ALA A 24 4.65 -34.87 9.15
C ALA A 24 4.92 -34.03 10.40
N GLU A 25 5.66 -34.54 11.38
CA GLU A 25 6.00 -33.80 12.59
C GLU A 25 6.91 -32.59 12.30
N LEU A 26 7.94 -32.74 11.45
CA LEU A 26 8.80 -31.63 11.02
C LEU A 26 8.00 -30.49 10.38
N ARG A 27 6.98 -30.81 9.57
CA ARG A 27 6.09 -29.79 8.97
C ARG A 27 5.29 -28.99 10.00
N THR A 28 5.17 -29.47 11.24
CA THR A 28 4.52 -28.74 12.33
C THR A 28 5.44 -27.77 13.06
N PHE A 29 6.76 -27.87 12.86
CA PHE A 29 7.74 -27.08 13.62
C PHE A 29 7.54 -25.56 13.51
N PRO A 30 7.22 -24.97 12.35
CA PRO A 30 6.97 -23.53 12.27
C PRO A 30 5.82 -23.06 13.16
N LYS A 31 4.82 -23.91 13.43
CA LYS A 31 3.73 -23.60 14.36
C LYS A 31 4.17 -23.67 15.82
N ARG A 32 5.16 -24.51 16.13
CA ARG A 32 5.70 -24.71 17.49
C ARG A 32 6.79 -23.71 17.85
N TYR A 33 7.54 -23.24 16.85
CA TYR A 33 8.67 -22.33 16.99
C TYR A 33 8.43 -21.09 16.12
N PRO A 34 7.71 -20.07 16.62
CA PRO A 34 7.34 -18.89 15.83
C PRO A 34 8.53 -18.09 15.28
N ALA A 35 9.72 -18.25 15.85
CA ALA A 35 10.95 -17.63 15.36
C ALA A 35 11.46 -18.24 14.03
N MET A 36 10.95 -19.42 13.63
CA MET A 36 11.28 -20.03 12.34
C MET A 36 10.65 -19.25 11.19
N ARG A 37 11.48 -18.76 10.28
CA ARG A 37 11.07 -18.09 9.04
C ARG A 37 11.46 -18.93 7.83
N GLU A 38 10.68 -18.84 6.76
CA GLU A 38 10.99 -19.47 5.46
C GLU A 38 11.31 -20.98 5.55
N PHE A 39 10.60 -21.72 6.41
CA PHE A 39 10.82 -23.16 6.57
C PHE A 39 10.46 -23.92 5.29
N SER A 40 11.38 -24.73 4.78
CA SER A 40 11.16 -25.64 3.66
C SER A 40 11.65 -27.04 4.01
N LEU A 41 10.94 -28.08 3.56
CA LEU A 41 11.30 -29.49 3.75
C LEU A 41 10.93 -30.27 2.49
N GLY A 42 11.84 -31.07 1.97
CA GLY A 42 11.57 -31.89 0.79
C GLY A 42 12.59 -32.98 0.50
N PRO A 43 12.29 -33.85 -0.48
CA PRO A 43 13.23 -34.86 -0.95
C PRO A 43 14.36 -34.24 -1.76
N ASN A 44 15.52 -34.90 -1.76
CA ASN A 44 16.63 -34.55 -2.63
C ASN A 44 16.32 -34.97 -4.08
N ILE A 45 16.19 -33.99 -4.97
CA ILE A 45 15.95 -34.20 -6.40
C ILE A 45 17.23 -34.16 -7.24
N SER A 46 18.39 -33.95 -6.62
CA SER A 46 19.68 -33.91 -7.31
C SER A 46 20.05 -35.28 -7.87
N THR A 47 20.41 -35.31 -9.15
CA THR A 47 20.98 -36.50 -9.80
C THR A 47 22.50 -36.58 -9.64
N ARG A 48 23.13 -35.56 -9.06
CA ARG A 48 24.60 -35.46 -8.92
C ARG A 48 25.13 -35.99 -7.59
N ASP A 49 24.30 -35.96 -6.55
CA ASP A 49 24.64 -36.46 -5.22
C ASP A 49 23.38 -37.02 -4.55
N SER A 50 23.45 -38.28 -4.13
CA SER A 50 22.36 -39.02 -3.47
C SER A 50 22.71 -39.44 -2.04
N THR A 51 23.77 -38.86 -1.47
CA THR A 51 24.23 -39.16 -0.10
C THR A 51 23.11 -38.94 0.92
N PHE A 52 22.35 -37.85 0.76
CA PHE A 52 21.17 -37.54 1.57
C PHE A 52 19.89 -37.64 0.74
N THR A 53 18.82 -38.08 1.38
CA THR A 53 17.51 -38.31 0.73
C THR A 53 16.57 -37.13 0.87
N HIS A 54 16.78 -36.30 1.89
CA HIS A 54 15.91 -35.18 2.25
C HIS A 54 16.74 -34.01 2.76
N ALA A 55 16.17 -32.82 2.71
CA ALA A 55 16.69 -31.66 3.39
C ALA A 55 15.56 -30.79 3.93
N PHE A 56 15.83 -30.07 5.01
CA PHE A 56 15.06 -28.89 5.38
C PHE A 56 15.97 -27.68 5.55
N SER A 57 15.42 -26.50 5.29
CA SER A 57 16.05 -25.21 5.52
C SER A 57 15.12 -24.31 6.33
N VAL A 58 15.68 -23.47 7.19
CA VAL A 58 14.93 -22.50 8.00
C VAL A 58 15.81 -21.30 8.31
N ARG A 59 15.20 -20.12 8.43
CA ARG A 59 15.90 -18.87 8.77
C ARG A 59 15.49 -18.36 10.14
N PHE A 60 16.44 -17.76 10.85
CA PHE A 60 16.26 -17.11 12.14
C PHE A 60 16.76 -15.66 12.09
N ALA A 61 16.12 -14.76 12.85
CA ALA A 61 16.53 -13.35 12.90
C ALA A 61 17.91 -13.20 13.52
N SER A 62 18.18 -13.94 14.59
CA SER A 62 19.44 -13.92 15.32
C SER A 62 19.98 -15.32 15.62
N GLU A 63 21.24 -15.39 16.05
CA GLU A 63 21.83 -16.61 16.60
C GLU A 63 21.08 -17.06 17.87
N ALA A 64 20.65 -16.11 18.71
CA ALA A 64 19.89 -16.41 19.93
C ALA A 64 18.57 -17.15 19.62
N ASP A 65 17.86 -16.76 18.56
CA ASP A 65 16.62 -17.43 18.13
C ASP A 65 16.88 -18.86 17.65
N LEU A 66 17.98 -19.07 16.91
CA LEU A 66 18.41 -20.42 16.52
C LEU A 66 18.71 -21.27 17.77
N LEU A 67 19.45 -20.73 18.74
CA LEU A 67 19.76 -21.43 19.99
C LEU A 67 18.49 -21.79 20.76
N ALA A 68 17.54 -20.86 20.89
CA ALA A 68 16.27 -21.11 21.57
C ALA A 68 15.49 -22.28 20.95
N TYR A 69 15.56 -22.45 19.63
CA TYR A 69 15.00 -23.61 18.94
C TYR A 69 15.77 -24.90 19.24
N VAL A 70 17.06 -24.95 18.92
CA VAL A 70 17.85 -26.21 18.95
C VAL A 70 18.09 -26.73 20.36
N THR A 71 18.04 -25.85 21.37
CA THR A 71 18.21 -26.25 22.79
C THR A 71 16.88 -26.46 23.52
N SER A 72 15.75 -26.27 22.86
CA SER A 72 14.45 -26.47 23.51
C SER A 72 14.21 -27.93 23.91
N ASP A 73 13.64 -28.16 25.09
CA ASP A 73 13.27 -29.50 25.59
C ASP A 73 12.42 -30.28 24.59
N SER A 74 11.57 -29.57 23.86
CA SER A 74 10.76 -30.12 22.79
C SER A 74 11.55 -30.64 21.61
N HIS A 75 12.54 -29.86 21.14
CA HIS A 75 13.40 -30.24 20.03
C HIS A 75 14.30 -31.40 20.44
N GLU A 76 14.97 -31.30 21.59
CA GLU A 76 15.86 -32.34 22.11
C GLU A 76 15.14 -33.68 22.31
N ARG A 77 13.91 -33.65 22.82
CA ARG A 77 13.07 -34.84 22.95
C ARG A 77 12.74 -35.45 21.59
N PHE A 78 12.33 -34.64 20.61
CA PHE A 78 12.10 -35.12 19.25
C PHE A 78 13.37 -35.75 18.67
N VAL A 79 14.53 -35.10 18.82
CA VAL A 79 15.80 -35.61 18.31
C VAL A 79 16.14 -36.97 18.93
N ARG A 80 16.02 -37.09 20.25
CA ARG A 80 16.37 -38.30 20.99
C ARG A 80 15.40 -39.46 20.69
N GLU A 81 14.09 -39.20 20.75
CA GLU A 81 13.07 -40.24 20.79
C GLU A 81 12.50 -40.58 19.42
N ARG A 82 12.54 -39.64 18.47
CA ARG A 82 11.92 -39.79 17.15
C ARG A 82 12.96 -39.80 16.02
N TRP A 83 13.90 -38.85 16.02
CA TRP A 83 14.86 -38.68 14.91
C TRP A 83 15.98 -39.74 14.89
N ARG A 84 16.76 -39.88 15.99
CA ARG A 84 17.90 -40.81 16.07
C ARG A 84 17.57 -42.28 15.76
N PRO A 85 16.38 -42.82 16.13
CA PRO A 85 16.02 -44.18 15.79
C PRO A 85 15.92 -44.44 14.28
N VAL A 86 15.51 -43.46 13.48
CA VAL A 86 15.14 -43.66 12.06
C VAL A 86 16.05 -42.95 11.07
N VAL A 87 16.82 -41.94 11.51
CA VAL A 87 17.81 -41.25 10.67
C VAL A 87 19.18 -41.91 10.83
N GLU A 88 19.78 -42.28 9.71
CA GLU A 88 21.10 -42.91 9.65
C GLU A 88 22.23 -41.88 9.69
N ALA A 89 22.10 -40.84 8.87
CA ALA A 89 23.12 -39.82 8.69
C ALA A 89 22.45 -38.46 8.50
N HIS A 90 23.10 -37.41 9.01
CA HIS A 90 22.71 -36.04 8.76
C HIS A 90 23.92 -35.09 8.77
N HIS A 91 23.80 -33.99 8.04
CA HIS A 91 24.68 -32.85 8.11
C HIS A 91 23.88 -31.59 8.40
N ILE A 92 24.44 -30.74 9.25
CA ILE A 92 23.83 -29.50 9.71
C ILE A 92 24.79 -28.38 9.38
N THR A 93 24.29 -27.35 8.73
CA THR A 93 25.02 -26.10 8.54
C THR A 93 24.18 -24.95 9.08
N SER A 94 24.83 -24.10 9.87
CA SER A 94 24.28 -22.81 10.30
C SER A 94 25.29 -21.75 9.90
N HIS A 95 24.87 -20.77 9.13
CA HIS A 95 25.74 -19.67 8.74
C HIS A 95 24.95 -18.37 8.70
N GLU A 96 25.64 -17.26 8.91
CA GLU A 96 25.10 -15.96 8.59
C GLU A 96 24.84 -15.89 7.09
N ALA A 97 23.59 -15.64 6.75
CA ALA A 97 23.21 -15.26 5.41
C ALA A 97 22.86 -13.77 5.44
N PRO A 98 23.22 -13.00 4.40
CA PRO A 98 22.65 -11.68 4.23
C PRO A 98 21.13 -11.83 4.31
N ASP A 99 20.47 -10.85 4.93
CA ASP A 99 19.04 -10.84 4.76
C ASP A 99 18.75 -10.86 3.26
N LYS A 100 17.75 -11.63 2.83
CA LYS A 100 17.28 -11.42 1.46
C LYS A 100 16.67 -10.05 1.59
N ALA A 101 17.36 -9.00 1.15
CA ALA A 101 16.78 -7.69 1.13
C ALA A 101 15.51 -7.85 0.31
N GLY A 102 14.36 -7.85 0.99
CA GLY A 102 13.10 -7.60 0.34
C GLY A 102 13.27 -6.29 -0.42
N ARG A 103 12.42 -6.05 -1.41
CA ARG A 103 12.32 -4.70 -1.93
C ARG A 103 12.11 -3.73 -0.75
N PRO A 104 12.65 -2.51 -0.80
CA PRO A 104 12.27 -1.48 0.15
C PRO A 104 10.74 -1.38 0.21
N ARG A 105 10.19 -1.30 1.43
CA ARG A 105 8.74 -1.16 1.63
C ARG A 105 8.35 0.30 1.37
N GLY A 106 7.21 0.50 0.71
CA GLY A 106 6.64 1.82 0.52
C GLY A 106 5.87 2.30 1.75
N PRO A 107 5.21 3.46 1.65
CA PRO A 107 4.12 3.81 2.57
C PRO A 107 3.01 2.74 2.53
N TYR A 108 2.18 2.70 3.57
CA TYR A 108 1.11 1.72 3.67
C TYR A 108 -0.12 2.12 2.86
N GLY A 109 -0.74 3.26 3.13
CA GLY A 109 -1.93 3.73 2.43
C GLY A 109 -2.06 5.25 2.53
N MET A 110 -2.84 5.85 1.62
CA MET A 110 -3.15 7.29 1.73
C MET A 110 -4.10 7.50 2.89
N GLU A 111 -3.80 8.46 3.75
CA GLU A 111 -4.61 8.77 4.92
C GLU A 111 -5.37 10.07 4.73
N TYR A 112 -4.73 11.10 4.17
CA TYR A 112 -5.40 12.39 4.00
C TYR A 112 -4.79 13.27 2.89
N ALA A 113 -5.55 14.28 2.48
CA ALA A 113 -5.05 15.43 1.73
C ALA A 113 -5.29 16.74 2.49
N ARG A 114 -4.31 17.65 2.44
CA ARG A 114 -4.44 19.02 2.98
C ARG A 114 -4.76 19.99 1.86
N ILE A 115 -5.85 20.73 2.00
CA ILE A 115 -6.36 21.64 0.99
C ILE A 115 -6.53 23.03 1.60
N GLU A 116 -5.82 24.01 1.04
CA GLU A 116 -6.05 25.42 1.33
C GLU A 116 -7.24 25.91 0.51
N VAL A 117 -8.26 26.48 1.16
CA VAL A 117 -9.53 26.84 0.51
C VAL A 117 -9.96 28.28 0.80
N PRO A 118 -10.53 28.99 -0.19
CA PRO A 118 -10.95 30.37 -0.01
C PRO A 118 -12.23 30.53 0.81
N ASP A 119 -13.08 29.50 0.85
CA ASP A 119 -14.32 29.48 1.63
C ASP A 119 -14.44 28.11 2.32
N MET A 120 -13.98 28.06 3.57
CA MET A 120 -13.96 26.83 4.35
C MET A 120 -15.37 26.34 4.70
N ALA A 121 -16.29 27.23 5.08
CA ALA A 121 -17.65 26.85 5.44
C ALA A 121 -18.37 26.21 4.24
N ARG A 122 -18.30 26.83 3.06
CA ARG A 122 -18.89 26.28 1.85
C ARG A 122 -18.22 24.97 1.41
N THR A 123 -16.91 24.85 1.61
CA THR A 123 -16.18 23.61 1.31
C THR A 123 -16.59 22.46 2.24
N ILE A 124 -16.78 22.73 3.53
CA ILE A 124 -17.31 21.75 4.49
C ILE A 124 -18.69 21.27 4.02
N GLU A 125 -19.61 22.18 3.69
CA GLU A 125 -20.95 21.82 3.20
C GLU A 125 -20.90 20.94 1.94
N PHE A 126 -20.03 21.29 0.99
CA PHE A 126 -19.80 20.52 -0.23
C PHE A 126 -19.31 19.10 0.09
N LEU A 127 -18.24 18.98 0.89
CA LEU A 127 -17.65 17.69 1.24
C LEU A 127 -18.61 16.80 2.03
N GLN A 128 -19.38 17.36 2.96
CA GLN A 128 -20.35 16.60 3.73
C GLN A 128 -21.49 16.07 2.86
N TYR A 129 -22.02 16.89 1.94
CA TYR A 129 -23.20 16.50 1.17
C TYR A 129 -22.86 15.69 -0.09
N HIS A 130 -21.85 16.13 -0.84
CA HIS A 130 -21.51 15.58 -2.16
C HIS A 130 -20.49 14.45 -2.08
N VAL A 131 -19.50 14.56 -1.19
CA VAL A 131 -18.48 13.51 -1.00
C VAL A 131 -18.90 12.53 0.10
N GLY A 132 -19.67 12.99 1.10
CA GLY A 132 -20.21 12.15 2.17
C GLY A 132 -19.32 12.06 3.41
N LEU A 133 -18.42 13.03 3.61
CA LEU A 133 -17.50 13.06 4.75
C LEU A 133 -18.19 13.56 6.03
N GLN A 134 -17.71 13.12 7.19
CA GLN A 134 -18.13 13.65 8.48
C GLN A 134 -17.15 14.73 8.94
N LEU A 135 -17.68 15.87 9.42
CA LEU A 135 -16.90 16.91 10.06
C LEU A 135 -16.60 16.51 11.52
N GLU A 136 -15.33 16.49 11.90
CA GLU A 136 -14.90 16.17 13.27
C GLU A 136 -14.55 17.42 14.08
N GLN A 137 -13.76 18.31 13.48
CA GLN A 137 -13.28 19.51 14.12
C GLN A 137 -13.29 20.67 13.13
N HIS A 138 -13.61 21.86 13.64
CA HIS A 138 -13.65 23.08 12.86
C HIS A 138 -13.27 24.27 13.74
N THR A 139 -12.35 25.09 13.24
CA THR A 139 -11.94 26.39 13.78
C THR A 139 -11.92 27.41 12.63
N ASP A 140 -11.67 28.68 12.90
CA ASP A 140 -11.52 29.69 11.83
C ASP A 140 -10.30 29.45 10.93
N GLU A 141 -9.33 28.65 11.39
CA GLU A 141 -8.06 28.39 10.68
C GLU A 141 -8.06 27.06 9.91
N TYR A 142 -8.71 26.03 10.45
CA TYR A 142 -8.70 24.68 9.86
C TYR A 142 -9.93 23.85 10.22
N ALA A 143 -10.17 22.82 9.42
CA ALA A 143 -11.18 21.79 9.67
C ALA A 143 -10.68 20.38 9.32
N TYR A 144 -11.16 19.38 10.06
CA TYR A 144 -10.90 17.96 9.81
C TYR A 144 -12.19 17.26 9.41
N LEU A 145 -12.15 16.55 8.28
CA LEU A 145 -13.23 15.70 7.82
C LEU A 145 -12.71 14.28 7.57
N ARG A 146 -13.51 13.26 7.89
CA ARG A 146 -13.14 11.84 7.73
C ARG A 146 -14.18 11.03 6.99
N THR A 147 -13.73 9.92 6.42
CA THR A 147 -14.61 8.96 5.73
C THR A 147 -14.78 7.66 6.51
N ASP A 148 -13.76 7.21 7.22
CA ASP A 148 -13.79 5.98 8.01
C ASP A 148 -13.21 6.21 9.42
N ILE A 149 -12.41 5.27 9.96
CA ILE A 149 -11.95 5.30 11.36
C ILE A 149 -10.72 6.15 11.57
N GLU A 150 -9.91 6.41 10.55
CA GLU A 150 -8.78 7.33 10.59
C GLU A 150 -9.20 8.73 11.08
N HIS A 151 -8.27 9.46 11.72
CA HIS A 151 -8.60 10.75 12.33
C HIS A 151 -9.24 11.72 11.32
N HIS A 152 -8.68 11.78 10.11
CA HIS A 152 -9.21 12.59 9.03
C HIS A 152 -8.72 12.08 7.67
N SER A 153 -9.55 12.27 6.64
CA SER A 153 -9.24 12.05 5.23
C SER A 153 -9.04 13.35 4.47
N ILE A 154 -9.57 14.47 4.99
CA ILE A 154 -9.33 15.82 4.46
C ILE A 154 -9.01 16.76 5.62
N GLU A 155 -7.90 17.50 5.50
CA GLU A 155 -7.62 18.68 6.31
C GLU A 155 -7.84 19.93 5.44
N LEU A 156 -8.77 20.78 5.83
CA LEU A 156 -8.98 22.08 5.22
C LEU A 156 -8.20 23.14 5.98
N ILE A 157 -7.57 24.05 5.25
CA ILE A 157 -6.90 25.25 5.79
C ILE A 157 -7.58 26.48 5.20
N SER A 158 -7.91 27.45 6.04
CA SER A 158 -8.49 28.72 5.63
C SER A 158 -7.48 29.55 4.85
N ALA A 159 -7.77 29.84 3.59
CA ALA A 159 -6.94 30.62 2.69
C ALA A 159 -7.79 31.57 1.82
N PRO A 160 -8.50 32.55 2.43
CA PRO A 160 -9.43 33.45 1.73
C PRO A 160 -8.77 34.31 0.64
N GLN A 161 -7.45 34.41 0.63
CA GLN A 161 -6.67 35.07 -0.41
C GLN A 161 -6.58 34.27 -1.72
N HIS A 162 -6.89 32.97 -1.71
CA HIS A 162 -6.87 32.14 -2.91
C HIS A 162 -8.10 32.37 -3.79
N ALA A 163 -7.95 32.16 -5.10
CA ALA A 163 -9.10 32.19 -6.02
C ALA A 163 -9.80 30.82 -6.09
N THR A 164 -9.07 29.74 -5.81
CA THR A 164 -9.51 28.34 -5.89
C THR A 164 -8.86 27.56 -4.74
N GLY A 165 -9.40 26.38 -4.42
CA GLY A 165 -8.74 25.47 -3.51
C GLY A 165 -7.42 24.94 -4.08
N GLN A 166 -6.43 24.72 -3.22
CA GLN A 166 -5.11 24.22 -3.58
C GLN A 166 -4.73 23.06 -2.66
N THR A 167 -4.42 21.89 -3.23
CA THR A 167 -3.88 20.78 -2.44
C THR A 167 -2.40 21.03 -2.20
N VAL A 168 -2.01 21.13 -0.93
CA VAL A 168 -0.65 21.52 -0.53
C VAL A 168 0.12 20.40 0.16
N ALA A 169 -0.59 19.37 0.64
CA ALA A 169 0.04 18.17 1.17
C ALA A 169 -0.82 16.91 0.96
N ILE A 170 -0.16 15.75 0.94
CA ILE A 170 -0.78 14.43 1.02
C ILE A 170 -0.08 13.61 2.11
N GLY A 171 -0.84 12.88 2.91
CA GLY A 171 -0.34 12.07 4.01
C GLY A 171 -0.51 10.58 3.75
N TYR A 172 0.50 9.79 4.09
CA TYR A 172 0.46 8.34 4.06
C TYR A 172 0.87 7.75 5.41
N SER A 173 0.13 6.72 5.84
CA SER A 173 0.55 5.88 6.94
C SER A 173 1.75 5.02 6.52
N VAL A 174 2.51 4.57 7.51
CA VAL A 174 3.64 3.65 7.36
C VAL A 174 3.44 2.51 8.36
N GLU A 175 3.72 1.28 7.92
CA GLU A 175 3.38 0.06 8.66
C GLU A 175 3.95 0.03 10.09
N ASN A 176 5.19 0.51 10.26
CA ASN A 176 5.87 0.50 11.55
C ASN A 176 7.10 1.45 11.54
N ASP A 177 7.69 1.64 12.71
CA ASP A 177 8.82 2.54 12.91
C ASP A 177 10.10 2.11 12.17
N GLU A 178 10.27 0.81 11.89
CA GLU A 178 11.40 0.31 11.10
C GLU A 178 11.27 0.76 9.63
N ALA A 179 10.08 0.59 9.05
CA ALA A 179 9.78 1.08 7.70
C ALA A 179 9.87 2.61 7.61
N LEU A 180 9.42 3.33 8.65
CA LEU A 180 9.51 4.79 8.70
C LEU A 180 10.97 5.26 8.78
N ALA A 181 11.80 4.59 9.57
CA ALA A 181 13.23 4.88 9.67
C ALA A 181 13.96 4.59 8.35
N ASP A 182 13.62 3.50 7.66
CA ASP A 182 14.15 3.18 6.33
C ASP A 182 13.74 4.23 5.28
N LEU A 183 12.47 4.64 5.25
CA LEU A 183 11.99 5.73 4.38
C LEU A 183 12.75 7.03 4.66
N ARG A 184 12.90 7.41 5.93
CA ARG A 184 13.65 8.61 6.33
C ARG A 184 15.10 8.57 5.84
N LYS A 185 15.73 7.39 5.97
CA LYS A 185 17.10 7.16 5.48
C LYS A 185 17.17 7.26 3.96
N ARG A 186 16.29 6.60 3.20
CA ARG A 186 16.26 6.67 1.73
C ARG A 186 16.06 8.08 1.21
N VAL A 187 15.14 8.84 1.81
CA VAL A 187 14.90 10.25 1.48
C VAL A 187 16.17 11.09 1.71
N THR A 188 16.85 10.89 2.84
CA THR A 188 18.11 11.59 3.17
C THR A 188 19.24 11.21 2.21
N ASP A 189 19.41 9.91 1.93
CA ASP A 189 20.45 9.40 1.03
C ASP A 189 20.25 9.86 -0.43
N ALA A 190 18.99 10.07 -0.84
CA ALA A 190 18.63 10.65 -2.12
C ALA A 190 18.83 12.19 -2.17
N GLY A 191 19.26 12.81 -1.06
CA GLY A 191 19.58 14.23 -0.99
C GLY A 191 18.38 15.16 -0.76
N HIS A 192 17.22 14.62 -0.39
CA HIS A 192 16.05 15.43 -0.06
C HIS A 192 16.08 15.88 1.40
N GLU A 193 15.55 17.08 1.65
CA GLU A 193 15.42 17.63 2.99
C GLU A 193 14.31 16.89 3.77
N ILE A 194 14.64 16.46 4.99
CA ILE A 194 13.65 15.96 5.95
C ILE A 194 13.02 17.15 6.67
N LEU A 195 11.74 17.35 6.43
CA LEU A 195 10.93 18.38 7.08
C LEU A 195 10.23 17.81 8.31
N ALA A 196 10.05 18.64 9.33
CA ALA A 196 9.19 18.28 10.46
C ALA A 196 7.71 18.32 10.01
N LEU A 197 6.89 17.42 10.56
CA LEU A 197 5.44 17.52 10.43
C LEU A 197 4.94 18.84 11.05
N GLN A 198 3.79 19.33 10.59
CA GLN A 198 3.13 20.45 11.26
C GLN A 198 2.73 20.05 12.68
N ASP A 199 2.75 20.99 13.63
CA ASP A 199 2.49 20.67 15.04
C ASP A 199 1.10 20.05 15.26
N ARG A 200 0.10 20.45 14.44
CA ARG A 200 -1.22 19.81 14.44
C ARG A 200 -1.12 18.33 14.06
N GLN A 201 -0.38 17.99 13.02
CA GLN A 201 -0.19 16.59 12.61
C GLN A 201 0.64 15.80 13.61
N LYS A 202 1.71 16.39 14.18
CA LYS A 202 2.53 15.72 15.21
C LYS A 202 1.70 15.26 16.41
N GLY A 203 0.67 16.03 16.79
CA GLY A 203 -0.23 15.67 17.88
C GLY A 203 -1.18 14.51 17.58
N LEU A 204 -1.26 14.08 16.31
CA LEU A 204 -2.18 13.05 15.81
C LEU A 204 -1.46 11.77 15.38
N CYS A 205 -0.14 11.70 15.45
CA CYS A 205 0.65 10.53 15.09
C CYS A 205 1.72 10.20 16.15
N ALA A 206 2.23 8.98 16.15
CA ALA A 206 3.29 8.56 17.07
C ALA A 206 4.68 9.10 16.65
N ASP A 207 5.03 8.94 15.37
CA ASP A 207 6.22 9.53 14.74
C ASP A 207 5.94 9.81 13.26
N GLY A 208 6.73 10.68 12.66
CA GLY A 208 6.68 10.93 11.23
C GLY A 208 7.63 12.03 10.76
N PHE A 209 7.63 12.24 9.45
CA PHE A 209 8.33 13.35 8.81
C PHE A 209 7.64 13.74 7.51
N ALA A 210 8.03 14.89 6.99
CA ALA A 210 7.58 15.38 5.69
C ALA A 210 8.75 15.51 4.72
N VAL A 211 8.46 15.43 3.43
CA VAL A 211 9.40 15.66 2.34
C VAL A 211 8.67 16.37 1.20
N ARG A 212 9.36 17.20 0.42
CA ARG A 212 8.79 17.75 -0.81
C ARG A 212 9.08 16.81 -1.97
N ASP A 213 8.03 16.50 -2.73
CA ASP A 213 8.20 15.84 -4.02
C ASP A 213 8.84 16.82 -5.03
N PRO A 214 9.23 16.36 -6.24
CA PRO A 214 9.83 17.22 -7.26
C PRO A 214 8.96 18.40 -7.71
N ASN A 215 7.65 18.36 -7.45
CA ASN A 215 6.70 19.42 -7.76
C ASN A 215 6.52 20.43 -6.62
N GLY A 216 7.13 20.17 -5.45
CA GLY A 216 6.99 20.98 -4.25
C GLY A 216 5.82 20.59 -3.36
N LEU A 217 5.01 19.59 -3.76
CA LEU A 217 3.92 19.04 -2.95
C LEU A 217 4.52 18.38 -1.70
N VAL A 218 3.94 18.66 -0.54
CA VAL A 218 4.41 18.06 0.72
C VAL A 218 3.84 16.65 0.85
N VAL A 219 4.71 15.66 0.97
CA VAL A 219 4.36 14.27 1.28
C VAL A 219 4.69 14.02 2.75
N GLU A 220 3.68 13.71 3.56
CA GLU A 220 3.84 13.39 4.98
C GLU A 220 3.77 11.87 5.20
N LEU A 221 4.72 11.32 5.95
CA LEU A 221 4.88 9.90 6.21
C LEU A 221 4.91 9.68 7.72
N PHE A 222 4.03 8.84 8.25
CA PHE A 222 3.87 8.71 9.71
C PHE A 222 3.37 7.34 10.18
N THR A 223 3.64 7.01 11.44
CA THR A 223 3.14 5.84 12.14
C THR A 223 2.17 6.24 13.25
N GLY A 224 1.28 5.33 13.64
CA GLY A 224 0.38 5.52 14.78
C GLY A 224 -0.56 6.71 14.66
N PHE A 225 -1.15 6.91 13.47
CA PHE A 225 -2.19 7.92 13.27
C PHE A 225 -3.39 7.60 14.17
N LEU A 226 -3.97 8.63 14.80
CA LEU A 226 -5.11 8.42 15.68
C LEU A 226 -6.31 7.89 14.89
N GLU A 227 -7.05 6.99 15.53
CA GLU A 227 -8.28 6.42 15.00
C GLU A 227 -9.43 6.62 15.98
N TYR A 228 -10.62 6.83 15.44
CA TYR A 228 -11.88 6.77 16.17
C TYR A 228 -12.32 5.31 16.35
N ALA A 229 -13.08 5.05 17.41
CA ALA A 229 -13.55 3.70 17.71
C ALA A 229 -14.51 3.12 16.65
N GLU A 230 -15.24 3.99 15.95
CA GLU A 230 -16.23 3.61 14.94
C GLU A 230 -16.20 4.62 13.78
N PRO A 231 -16.53 4.16 12.55
CA PRO A 231 -16.66 5.06 11.42
C PRO A 231 -17.95 5.88 11.50
N PRO A 232 -18.10 6.96 10.71
CA PRO A 232 -19.32 7.76 10.66
C PRO A 232 -20.59 6.93 10.41
N VAL A 233 -21.67 7.26 11.13
CA VAL A 233 -23.00 6.62 10.98
C VAL A 233 -23.79 7.21 9.80
N THR A 234 -23.09 7.76 8.81
CA THR A 234 -23.66 8.31 7.58
C THR A 234 -23.93 7.18 6.59
N GLU A 235 -25.18 7.02 6.13
CA GLU A 235 -25.56 5.93 5.22
C GLU A 235 -24.79 6.01 3.89
N LEU A 236 -24.80 7.19 3.27
CA LEU A 236 -24.10 7.49 2.02
C LEU A 236 -22.76 8.16 2.31
N ARG A 237 -21.75 7.33 2.58
CA ARG A 237 -20.34 7.72 2.76
C ARG A 237 -19.41 6.85 1.91
N PRO A 238 -18.23 7.34 1.54
CA PRO A 238 -17.16 6.47 1.09
C PRO A 238 -16.64 5.59 2.22
N VAL A 239 -15.95 4.52 1.86
CA VAL A 239 -15.31 3.58 2.78
C VAL A 239 -13.82 3.82 2.93
N ASP A 240 -13.19 4.52 1.96
CA ASP A 240 -11.76 4.78 2.01
C ASP A 240 -11.36 5.96 1.10
N LEU A 241 -10.25 6.62 1.40
CA LEU A 241 -9.53 7.56 0.54
C LEU A 241 -8.40 6.80 -0.16
N VAL A 242 -8.53 6.59 -1.47
CA VAL A 242 -7.72 5.63 -2.20
C VAL A 242 -6.42 6.25 -2.72
N HIS A 243 -6.54 7.35 -3.48
CA HIS A 243 -5.37 7.93 -4.16
C HIS A 243 -5.54 9.41 -4.50
N PRO A 244 -4.43 10.16 -4.57
CA PRO A 244 -4.34 11.36 -5.36
C PRO A 244 -3.90 11.01 -6.79
N PHE A 245 -4.38 11.78 -7.76
CA PHE A 245 -3.87 11.78 -9.12
C PHE A 245 -3.17 13.11 -9.37
N ILE A 246 -1.89 13.08 -9.70
CA ILE A 246 -1.03 14.25 -9.82
C ILE A 246 -0.63 14.44 -11.28
N ALA A 247 -0.94 15.61 -11.83
CA ALA A 247 -0.35 16.07 -13.08
C ALA A 247 0.96 16.81 -12.77
N THR A 248 2.00 16.59 -13.58
CA THR A 248 3.34 17.12 -13.33
C THR A 248 4.09 17.42 -14.63
N THR A 249 4.90 18.48 -14.61
CA THR A 249 5.89 18.78 -15.66
C THR A 249 7.20 18.01 -15.48
N GLU A 250 7.48 17.57 -14.26
CA GLU A 250 8.70 16.86 -13.84
C GLU A 250 8.41 15.35 -13.75
N TYR A 251 7.85 14.77 -14.81
CA TYR A 251 7.28 13.42 -14.78
C TYR A 251 8.31 12.34 -14.43
N GLU A 252 9.48 12.37 -15.07
CA GLU A 252 10.52 11.36 -14.86
C GLU A 252 11.16 11.48 -13.48
N GLU A 253 11.39 12.71 -13.01
CA GLU A 253 11.87 13.01 -11.67
C GLU A 253 10.86 12.55 -10.62
N SER A 254 9.57 12.85 -10.82
CA SER A 254 8.49 12.44 -9.93
C SER A 254 8.39 10.92 -9.88
N LEU A 255 8.43 10.25 -11.04
CA LEU A 255 8.36 8.79 -11.11
C LEU A 255 9.51 8.13 -10.33
N LYS A 256 10.75 8.62 -10.50
CA LYS A 256 11.90 8.14 -9.72
C LYS A 256 11.75 8.42 -8.23
N PHE A 257 11.28 9.62 -7.86
CA PHE A 257 11.05 9.95 -6.46
C PHE A 257 10.06 8.98 -5.80
N TYR A 258 8.87 8.82 -6.38
CA TYR A 258 7.85 7.95 -5.79
C TYR A 258 8.26 6.46 -5.83
N THR A 259 8.95 5.99 -6.87
CA THR A 259 9.31 4.56 -6.98
C THR A 259 10.64 4.20 -6.31
N GLU A 260 11.72 4.93 -6.57
CA GLU A 260 13.06 4.60 -6.09
C GLU A 260 13.33 5.16 -4.68
N VAL A 261 12.79 6.34 -4.35
CA VAL A 261 13.00 6.96 -3.04
C VAL A 261 11.92 6.54 -2.06
N LEU A 262 10.64 6.66 -2.42
CA LEU A 262 9.53 6.32 -1.52
C LEU A 262 9.11 4.85 -1.60
N GLY A 263 9.44 4.11 -2.66
CA GLY A 263 9.19 2.67 -2.73
C GLY A 263 7.80 2.28 -3.21
N PHE A 264 7.06 3.19 -3.86
CA PHE A 264 5.84 2.82 -4.57
C PHE A 264 6.15 1.88 -5.74
N LEU A 265 5.18 1.04 -6.11
CA LEU A 265 5.35 0.05 -7.17
C LEU A 265 4.44 0.35 -8.36
N PRO A 266 4.95 0.29 -9.60
CA PRO A 266 4.12 0.46 -10.78
C PRO A 266 3.17 -0.73 -10.94
N SER A 267 1.90 -0.43 -11.11
CA SER A 267 0.86 -1.40 -11.45
C SER A 267 0.55 -1.37 -12.94
N ASP A 268 0.49 -0.19 -13.55
CA ASP A 268 0.33 -0.01 -14.99
C ASP A 268 0.97 1.28 -15.48
N GLU A 269 1.28 1.33 -16.77
CA GLU A 269 1.76 2.50 -17.50
C GLU A 269 0.94 2.66 -18.79
N ILE A 270 0.26 3.81 -18.95
CA ILE A 270 -0.18 4.27 -20.27
C ILE A 270 1.00 5.01 -20.88
N VAL A 271 1.60 4.41 -21.91
CA VAL A 271 2.88 4.84 -22.48
C VAL A 271 2.86 6.32 -22.86
N GLY A 272 3.80 7.08 -22.28
CA GLY A 272 3.98 8.51 -22.54
C GLY A 272 2.96 9.42 -21.85
N SER A 273 2.04 8.88 -21.05
CA SER A 273 0.97 9.64 -20.40
C SER A 273 0.94 9.48 -18.89
N THR A 274 0.68 8.27 -18.38
CA THR A 274 0.31 8.09 -16.97
C THR A 274 0.90 6.81 -16.41
N THR A 275 1.45 6.85 -15.20
CA THR A 275 1.84 5.67 -14.42
C THR A 275 0.99 5.58 -13.15
N PHE A 276 0.44 4.39 -12.91
CA PHE A 276 -0.36 4.04 -11.75
C PHE A 276 0.51 3.31 -10.74
N LEU A 277 0.63 3.86 -9.54
CA LEU A 277 1.57 3.42 -8.51
C LEU A 277 0.81 2.91 -7.27
N ARG A 278 1.04 1.65 -6.89
CA ARG A 278 0.49 1.05 -5.65
C ARG A 278 1.46 1.19 -4.48
N CYS A 279 0.90 1.18 -3.27
CA CYS A 279 1.66 1.07 -2.03
C CYS A 279 1.24 -0.20 -1.25
N GLU A 280 1.54 -0.30 0.05
CA GLU A 280 1.38 -1.59 0.76
C GLU A 280 -0.08 -1.98 1.09
N ASP A 281 -1.04 -1.06 0.91
CA ASP A 281 -2.50 -1.26 0.96
C ASP A 281 -3.01 -2.19 -0.17
N ARG A 282 -2.18 -2.38 -1.20
CA ARG A 282 -2.41 -3.23 -2.38
C ARG A 282 -3.50 -2.71 -3.31
N TYR A 283 -3.99 -1.48 -3.17
CA TYR A 283 -4.83 -0.91 -4.22
C TYR A 283 -4.10 -0.95 -5.56
N HIS A 284 -4.82 -1.03 -6.68
CA HIS A 284 -4.22 -1.01 -8.01
C HIS A 284 -3.30 0.20 -8.14
N HIS A 285 -3.72 1.32 -7.58
CA HIS A 285 -2.86 2.43 -7.28
C HIS A 285 -3.38 3.17 -6.06
N SER A 286 -2.42 3.70 -5.32
CA SER A 286 -2.59 4.61 -4.20
C SER A 286 -2.02 6.00 -4.55
N LEU A 287 -1.37 6.12 -5.72
CA LEU A 287 -0.96 7.36 -6.35
C LEU A 287 -0.93 7.19 -7.87
N ALA A 288 -1.35 8.21 -8.63
CA ALA A 288 -1.18 8.24 -10.07
C ALA A 288 -0.39 9.48 -10.50
N LEU A 289 0.55 9.30 -11.42
CA LEU A 289 1.33 10.39 -12.03
C LEU A 289 0.95 10.51 -13.49
N GLN A 290 0.64 11.72 -13.94
CA GLN A 290 0.42 12.04 -15.33
C GLN A 290 1.44 13.06 -15.82
N ASN A 291 2.07 12.75 -16.94
CA ASN A 291 2.90 13.67 -17.70
C ASN A 291 2.01 14.78 -18.27
N ASN A 292 2.27 16.02 -17.87
CA ASN A 292 1.45 17.17 -18.23
C ASN A 292 2.31 18.43 -18.40
N LYS A 293 1.73 19.49 -18.97
CA LYS A 293 2.38 20.79 -19.16
C LYS A 293 2.27 21.70 -17.94
N GLU A 294 1.47 21.30 -16.96
CA GLU A 294 1.21 22.04 -15.73
C GLU A 294 1.20 21.06 -14.55
N HIS A 295 1.65 21.54 -13.39
CA HIS A 295 1.55 20.79 -12.14
C HIS A 295 0.25 21.14 -11.39
N PHE A 296 -0.50 20.11 -11.01
CA PHE A 296 -1.64 20.21 -10.08
C PHE A 296 -2.07 18.82 -9.60
N VAL A 297 -2.75 18.76 -8.44
CA VAL A 297 -3.49 17.57 -8.03
C VAL A 297 -4.81 17.54 -8.81
N ALA A 298 -4.94 16.58 -9.72
CA ALA A 298 -6.07 16.47 -10.63
C ALA A 298 -7.34 15.98 -9.95
N HIS A 299 -7.23 14.95 -9.09
CA HIS A 299 -8.34 14.47 -8.28
C HIS A 299 -7.89 13.73 -7.02
N LEU A 300 -8.82 13.63 -6.08
CA LEU A 300 -8.77 12.71 -4.94
C LEU A 300 -9.87 11.66 -5.12
N CYS A 301 -9.51 10.39 -5.03
CA CYS A 301 -10.44 9.28 -5.22
C CYS A 301 -10.89 8.68 -3.90
N PHE A 302 -12.19 8.56 -3.72
CA PHE A 302 -12.80 7.90 -2.59
C PHE A 302 -13.55 6.65 -3.06
N ALA A 303 -13.22 5.50 -2.46
CA ALA A 303 -13.92 4.26 -2.71
C ALA A 303 -15.27 4.26 -2.00
N THR A 304 -16.31 3.80 -2.67
CA THR A 304 -17.65 3.64 -2.11
C THR A 304 -18.01 2.16 -1.96
N LYS A 305 -19.09 1.86 -1.22
CA LYS A 305 -19.47 0.48 -0.91
C LYS A 305 -19.91 -0.34 -2.13
N SER A 306 -20.41 0.32 -3.17
CA SER A 306 -20.93 -0.34 -4.38
C SER A 306 -21.26 0.67 -5.47
N LEU A 307 -21.47 0.18 -6.69
CA LEU A 307 -21.99 0.96 -7.81
C LEU A 307 -23.30 1.69 -7.48
N ASP A 308 -24.18 1.11 -6.65
CA ASP A 308 -25.40 1.81 -6.19
C ASP A 308 -25.05 3.10 -5.42
N HIS A 309 -23.99 3.08 -4.60
CA HIS A 309 -23.52 4.26 -3.88
C HIS A 309 -22.96 5.30 -4.84
N VAL A 310 -22.14 4.89 -5.82
CA VAL A 310 -21.66 5.78 -6.90
C VAL A 310 -22.85 6.47 -7.60
N MET A 311 -23.89 5.71 -7.95
CA MET A 311 -25.08 6.24 -8.61
C MET A 311 -25.89 7.19 -7.71
N ARG A 312 -25.96 6.93 -6.40
CA ARG A 312 -26.62 7.83 -5.44
C ARG A 312 -25.87 9.15 -5.27
N PHE A 313 -24.54 9.12 -5.16
CA PHE A 313 -23.73 10.32 -5.11
C PHE A 313 -23.86 11.14 -6.39
N ARG A 314 -23.80 10.48 -7.55
CA ARG A 314 -24.05 11.10 -8.85
C ARG A 314 -25.43 11.75 -8.92
N ALA A 315 -26.46 11.08 -8.43
CA ALA A 315 -27.82 11.62 -8.39
C ALA A 315 -27.91 12.88 -7.50
N ARG A 316 -27.18 12.95 -6.37
CA ARG A 316 -27.09 14.16 -5.53
C ARG A 316 -26.45 15.33 -6.27
N ALA A 317 -25.36 15.08 -7.00
CA ALA A 317 -24.67 16.09 -7.81
C ALA A 317 -25.62 16.65 -8.88
N LEU A 318 -26.27 15.78 -9.66
CA LEU A 318 -27.23 16.18 -10.69
C LEU A 318 -28.42 16.96 -10.11
N TYR A 319 -28.98 16.51 -8.98
CA TYR A 319 -30.15 17.15 -8.37
C TYR A 319 -29.86 18.59 -7.91
N LYS A 320 -28.65 18.85 -7.39
CA LYS A 320 -28.22 20.19 -6.97
C LYS A 320 -27.53 21.00 -8.08
N GLY A 321 -27.31 20.41 -9.24
CA GLY A 321 -26.64 21.06 -10.37
C GLY A 321 -25.14 21.24 -10.16
N GLU A 322 -24.50 20.41 -9.34
CA GLU A 322 -23.04 20.43 -9.18
C GLU A 322 -22.33 20.04 -10.48
N PRO A 323 -21.22 20.71 -10.86
CA PRO A 323 -20.53 20.38 -12.09
C PRO A 323 -19.89 18.99 -12.05
N ILE A 324 -20.31 18.13 -12.99
CA ILE A 324 -19.70 16.82 -13.24
C ILE A 324 -18.67 17.00 -14.35
N ALA A 325 -17.38 16.95 -14.00
CA ALA A 325 -16.26 17.14 -14.92
C ALA A 325 -16.08 15.96 -15.89
N SER A 326 -16.30 14.75 -15.36
CA SER A 326 -16.40 13.53 -16.16
C SER A 326 -17.48 12.67 -15.53
N ASP A 327 -18.48 12.30 -16.33
CA ASP A 327 -19.57 11.44 -15.90
C ASP A 327 -19.09 9.98 -15.74
N LEU A 328 -20.01 9.02 -15.62
CA LEU A 328 -19.67 7.61 -15.44
C LEU A 328 -18.64 7.13 -16.46
N VAL A 329 -17.55 6.58 -15.94
CA VAL A 329 -16.49 5.89 -16.68
C VAL A 329 -16.19 4.55 -16.03
N ASN A 330 -15.74 3.59 -16.84
CA ASN A 330 -15.22 2.31 -16.38
C ASN A 330 -13.75 2.18 -16.81
N HIS A 331 -12.83 2.36 -15.87
CA HIS A 331 -11.39 2.41 -16.16
C HIS A 331 -10.82 1.02 -16.45
N SER A 332 -10.02 0.89 -17.50
CA SER A 332 -9.44 -0.41 -17.86
C SER A 332 -8.29 -0.84 -16.93
N ALA A 333 -7.59 0.12 -16.32
CA ALA A 333 -6.44 -0.12 -15.46
C ALA A 333 -6.86 -0.70 -14.11
N SER A 334 -7.53 0.12 -13.29
CA SER A 334 -8.01 -0.24 -11.94
C SER A 334 -9.30 -1.04 -11.91
N THR A 335 -9.99 -1.19 -13.05
CA THR A 335 -11.37 -1.71 -13.16
C THR A 335 -12.41 -0.91 -12.39
N SER A 336 -12.06 0.29 -11.92
CA SER A 336 -12.96 1.13 -11.14
C SER A 336 -14.05 1.74 -12.02
N ILE A 337 -15.26 1.81 -11.48
CA ILE A 337 -16.39 2.53 -12.07
C ILE A 337 -16.60 3.80 -11.28
N ALA A 338 -16.47 4.96 -11.91
CA ALA A 338 -16.40 6.23 -11.19
C ALA A 338 -17.06 7.40 -11.95
N PHE A 339 -17.31 8.49 -11.23
CA PHE A 339 -17.56 9.81 -11.80
C PHE A 339 -16.80 10.88 -11.02
N TYR A 340 -16.68 12.06 -11.61
CA TYR A 340 -15.84 13.14 -11.13
C TYR A 340 -16.63 14.43 -10.98
N MET A 341 -16.67 14.98 -9.77
CA MET A 341 -17.19 16.32 -9.51
C MET A 341 -16.05 17.34 -9.48
N HIS A 342 -16.30 18.56 -9.93
CA HIS A 342 -15.31 19.63 -9.86
C HIS A 342 -15.95 20.99 -9.68
N GLU A 343 -15.76 21.59 -8.51
CA GLU A 343 -16.00 23.00 -8.26
C GLU A 343 -14.70 23.59 -7.71
N PRO A 344 -13.96 24.42 -8.46
CA PRO A 344 -12.60 24.84 -8.13
C PRO A 344 -12.44 25.48 -6.75
N LEU A 345 -13.49 26.05 -6.17
CA LEU A 345 -13.47 26.61 -4.82
C LEU A 345 -13.14 25.55 -3.74
N HIS A 346 -13.45 24.28 -4.00
CA HIS A 346 -13.40 23.20 -3.02
C HIS A 346 -12.15 22.33 -3.13
N GLY A 347 -11.19 22.70 -3.98
CA GLY A 347 -9.95 21.95 -4.19
C GLY A 347 -9.93 21.19 -5.52
N PRO A 348 -9.28 20.01 -5.58
CA PRO A 348 -9.18 19.23 -6.79
C PRO A 348 -10.53 18.60 -7.14
N ARG A 349 -10.58 17.81 -8.22
CA ARG A 349 -11.79 17.02 -8.52
C ARG A 349 -11.96 15.92 -7.48
N TYR A 350 -13.20 15.55 -7.20
CA TYR A 350 -13.52 14.43 -6.31
C TYR A 350 -14.03 13.28 -7.16
N GLU A 351 -13.26 12.18 -7.19
CA GLU A 351 -13.66 10.92 -7.82
C GLU A 351 -14.36 10.06 -6.77
N LEU A 352 -15.56 9.58 -7.07
CA LEU A 352 -16.26 8.60 -6.25
C LEU A 352 -16.39 7.31 -7.05
N CYS A 353 -15.76 6.23 -6.57
CA CYS A 353 -15.61 5.01 -7.33
C CYS A 353 -16.20 3.77 -6.64
N ASP A 354 -16.43 2.73 -7.43
CA ASP A 354 -16.63 1.34 -7.00
C ASP A 354 -15.60 0.45 -7.70
N ALA A 355 -15.33 -0.72 -7.13
CA ALA A 355 -14.51 -1.78 -7.74
C ALA A 355 -13.06 -1.38 -8.10
N HIS A 356 -12.45 -0.49 -7.34
CA HIS A 356 -11.00 -0.23 -7.47
C HIS A 356 -10.23 -1.47 -7.04
N ARG A 357 -9.58 -2.15 -8.00
CA ARG A 357 -8.94 -3.44 -7.77
C ARG A 357 -7.95 -3.38 -6.60
N VAL A 358 -7.99 -4.39 -5.74
CA VAL A 358 -7.00 -4.64 -4.69
C VAL A 358 -6.27 -5.92 -5.05
N PHE A 359 -4.94 -5.86 -5.14
CA PHE A 359 -4.10 -7.04 -5.39
C PHE A 359 -4.13 -7.97 -4.17
N THR A 360 -4.12 -9.27 -4.43
CA THR A 360 -3.78 -10.26 -3.39
C THR A 360 -2.34 -10.04 -2.89
N PRO A 361 -1.96 -10.54 -1.70
CA PRO A 361 -0.58 -10.40 -1.22
C PRO A 361 0.46 -11.01 -2.19
N GLU A 362 0.13 -12.11 -2.86
CA GLU A 362 0.99 -12.71 -3.88
C GLU A 362 1.09 -11.84 -5.14
N GLU A 363 -0.04 -11.36 -5.67
CA GLU A 363 0.00 -10.46 -6.82
C GLU A 363 0.77 -9.18 -6.49
N HIS A 364 0.59 -8.60 -5.30
CA HIS A 364 1.31 -7.38 -4.90
C HIS A 364 2.82 -7.52 -5.03
N GLU A 365 3.37 -8.65 -4.60
CA GLU A 365 4.82 -8.91 -4.63
C GLU A 365 5.34 -9.37 -6.00
N THR A 366 4.48 -9.96 -6.84
CA THR A 366 4.88 -10.57 -8.12
C THR A 366 4.45 -9.80 -9.35
N HIS A 367 3.55 -8.81 -9.20
CA HIS A 367 2.92 -8.13 -10.33
C HIS A 367 3.94 -7.35 -11.16
N VAL A 368 3.88 -7.58 -12.46
CA VAL A 368 4.66 -6.85 -13.46
C VAL A 368 3.74 -5.84 -14.11
N ALA A 369 4.13 -4.56 -14.07
CA ALA A 369 3.32 -3.47 -14.60
C ALA A 369 2.95 -3.70 -16.07
N ARG A 370 1.66 -3.54 -16.42
CA ARG A 370 1.28 -3.60 -17.84
C ARG A 370 1.75 -2.33 -18.52
N ARG A 371 2.20 -2.46 -19.77
CA ARG A 371 2.47 -1.33 -20.65
C ARG A 371 1.35 -1.22 -21.66
N MET A 372 0.58 -0.14 -21.56
CA MET A 372 -0.67 0.07 -22.26
C MET A 372 -0.50 1.16 -23.32
N PRO A 373 -0.97 0.96 -24.57
CA PRO A 373 -0.91 2.01 -25.58
C PRO A 373 -1.79 3.19 -25.18
N PRO A 374 -1.53 4.40 -25.70
CA PRO A 374 -2.44 5.54 -25.54
C PRO A 374 -3.74 5.26 -26.31
N ASP A 375 -4.73 4.72 -25.59
CA ASP A 375 -6.03 4.31 -26.10
C ASP A 375 -7.13 5.00 -25.27
N PRO A 376 -8.10 5.68 -25.90
CA PRO A 376 -9.21 6.30 -25.17
C PRO A 376 -9.98 5.38 -24.25
N ARG A 377 -10.04 4.08 -24.57
CA ARG A 377 -10.69 3.06 -23.75
C ARG A 377 -9.95 2.79 -22.43
N ASN A 378 -8.74 3.32 -22.24
CA ASN A 378 -8.10 3.27 -20.95
C ASN A 378 -8.84 4.09 -19.90
N ILE A 379 -9.52 5.17 -20.32
CA ILE A 379 -10.39 5.98 -19.45
C ILE A 379 -11.76 5.32 -19.32
N ASP A 380 -12.34 4.83 -20.42
CA ASP A 380 -13.68 4.26 -20.38
C ASP A 380 -13.87 3.10 -21.37
N VAL A 381 -13.95 1.88 -20.83
CA VAL A 381 -14.15 0.66 -21.63
C VAL A 381 -15.60 0.49 -22.11
N TRP A 382 -16.57 1.25 -21.58
CA TRP A 382 -17.95 1.17 -22.03
C TRP A 382 -18.21 1.98 -23.31
N ARG A 383 -17.38 2.98 -23.59
CA ARG A 383 -17.50 3.80 -24.79
C ARG A 383 -16.62 3.26 -25.93
N PRO A 384 -17.09 3.34 -27.18
CA PRO A 384 -16.26 3.01 -28.33
C PRO A 384 -15.14 4.04 -28.48
N ALA A 385 -13.92 3.59 -28.75
CA ALA A 385 -12.76 4.48 -28.91
C ALA A 385 -12.98 5.61 -29.93
N SER A 386 -13.80 5.37 -30.96
CA SER A 386 -14.14 6.33 -32.02
C SER A 386 -14.70 7.65 -31.48
N ASP A 387 -15.36 7.63 -30.33
CA ASP A 387 -16.12 8.77 -29.82
C ASP A 387 -15.26 9.68 -28.93
N ASP A 388 -14.10 9.19 -28.48
CA ASP A 388 -13.28 9.84 -27.45
C ASP A 388 -11.90 10.32 -27.95
N TRP A 389 -11.51 10.03 -29.19
CA TRP A 389 -10.26 10.55 -29.76
C TRP A 389 -10.14 12.07 -29.74
N GLY A 390 -11.25 12.81 -29.78
CA GLY A 390 -11.24 14.28 -29.71
C GLY A 390 -10.87 14.83 -28.32
N ARG A 391 -10.84 13.97 -27.29
CA ARG A 391 -10.46 14.30 -25.92
C ARG A 391 -9.07 13.80 -25.54
N PHE A 392 -8.41 13.04 -26.43
CA PHE A 392 -7.15 12.32 -26.18
C PHE A 392 -5.96 12.93 -26.90
#